data_AF-A0A2D7IYF8-F1
#
_entry.id   AF-A0A2D7IYF8-F1
#
_cell.length_a   1.000
_cell.length_b   1.000
_cell.length_c   1.000
_cell.angle_alpha   90.00
_cell.angle_beta   90.00
_cell.angle_gamma   90.00
#
_symmetry.space_group_name_H-M   'P 1'
#
loop_
_entity.id
_entity.type
_entity.pdbx_description
1 polymer ?
#
loop_
_entity_poly.entity_id
_entity_poly.type
_entity_poly.pdbx_seq_one_letter_code
_entity_poly.pdbx_strand_id
1 'polypeptide(L)'
;MTLDLAMRWTEVLLGLALFLPSLEHVWAGGKERLLFSARAVLCVALVSGFYAPWVCLAMSGLAILILHRFEGPYNGGSDKMGLLILFCLTLAHFLPEPRWKELAFGYLGLQLTLSYFISGWVKIRNPDWRTGRALRDVFAFSAYPVAENLRALANQKALLLAGSWLVMICELLFPLSLASQWTLIPFLILAASFHLSNAIFFGLNRFVLAWIAAYPSILWLQDRFIGG
;
A
#
# COMPACT_ATOMS: atom_id res chain seq x y z
N MET A 1 18.64 -6.45 -7.79
CA MET A 1 18.61 -5.87 -6.42
C MET A 1 18.85 -6.97 -5.38
N THR A 2 19.66 -6.74 -4.33
CA THR A 2 19.86 -7.73 -3.24
C THR A 2 18.65 -7.75 -2.29
N LEU A 3 18.47 -8.85 -1.54
CA LEU A 3 17.39 -8.96 -0.55
C LEU A 3 17.51 -7.89 0.54
N ASP A 4 18.70 -7.74 1.13
CA ASP A 4 18.94 -6.77 2.20
C ASP A 4 18.65 -5.32 1.76
N LEU A 5 19.02 -4.96 0.53
CA LEU A 5 18.73 -3.64 -0.02
C LEU A 5 17.23 -3.42 -0.22
N ALA A 6 16.53 -4.43 -0.73
CA ALA A 6 15.09 -4.36 -0.93
C ALA A 6 14.33 -4.26 0.42
N MET A 7 14.73 -5.06 1.41
CA MET A 7 14.21 -4.98 2.77
C MET A 7 14.46 -3.60 3.38
N ARG A 8 15.69 -3.06 3.25
CA ARG A 8 16.04 -1.75 3.79
C ARG A 8 15.20 -0.62 3.19
N TRP A 9 14.98 -0.61 1.88
CA TRP A 9 14.10 0.38 1.25
C TRP A 9 12.65 0.23 1.71
N THR A 10 12.17 -1.01 1.84
CA THR A 10 10.82 -1.31 2.34
C THR A 10 10.64 -0.78 3.76
N GLU A 11 11.63 -0.97 4.65
CA GLU A 11 11.63 -0.47 6.03
C GLU A 11 11.58 1.05 6.11
N VAL A 12 12.40 1.74 5.31
CA VAL A 12 12.41 3.20 5.25
C VAL A 12 11.05 3.72 4.79
N LEU A 13 10.53 3.18 3.68
CA LEU A 13 9.25 3.62 3.13
C LEU A 13 8.08 3.30 4.07
N LEU A 14 8.08 2.13 4.73
CA LEU A 14 7.07 1.77 5.73
C LEU A 14 7.13 2.72 6.95
N GLY A 15 8.33 2.98 7.46
CA GLY A 15 8.53 3.90 8.58
C GLY A 15 8.01 5.31 8.24
N LEU A 16 8.30 5.82 7.05
CA LEU A 16 7.77 7.11 6.57
C LEU A 16 6.24 7.07 6.41
N ALA A 17 5.69 6.00 5.83
CA ALA A 17 4.24 5.83 5.64
C ALA A 17 3.46 5.83 6.95
N LEU A 18 4.05 5.28 8.02
CA LEU A 18 3.42 5.18 9.34
C LEU A 18 3.70 6.40 10.22
N PHE A 19 4.77 7.16 9.96
CA PHE A 19 5.18 8.28 10.83
C PHE A 19 4.17 9.42 10.83
N LEU A 20 3.79 9.94 9.66
CA LEU A 20 2.88 11.09 9.56
C LEU A 20 1.50 10.80 10.22
N PRO A 21 0.83 9.66 9.93
CA PRO A 21 -0.39 9.28 10.65
C PRO A 21 -0.19 9.14 12.16
N SER A 22 1.01 8.77 12.63
CA SER A 22 1.29 8.71 14.06
C SER A 22 1.29 10.11 14.68
N LEU A 23 1.91 11.09 14.01
CA LEU A 23 1.93 12.46 14.49
C LEU A 23 0.53 13.07 14.57
N GLU A 24 -0.34 12.76 13.61
CA GLU A 24 -1.74 13.21 13.64
C GLU A 24 -2.46 12.79 14.92
N HIS A 25 -2.32 11.52 15.33
CA HIS A 25 -2.91 11.02 16.59
C HIS A 25 -2.20 11.59 17.83
N VAL A 26 -0.90 11.86 17.77
CA VAL A 26 -0.17 12.48 18.88
C VAL A 26 -0.63 13.92 19.10
N TRP A 27 -0.82 14.68 18.02
CA TRP A 27 -1.29 16.06 18.08
C TRP A 27 -2.77 16.19 18.42
N ALA A 28 -3.61 15.29 17.92
CA ALA A 28 -5.03 15.23 18.30
C ALA A 28 -5.22 14.97 19.80
N GLY A 29 -4.24 14.33 20.46
CA GLY A 29 -4.30 14.00 21.88
C GLY A 29 -5.26 12.84 22.17
N GLY A 30 -5.62 12.65 23.45
CA GLY A 30 -6.57 11.62 23.86
C GLY A 30 -5.94 10.29 24.29
N LYS A 31 -6.77 9.24 24.33
CA LYS A 31 -6.43 7.94 24.94
C LYS A 31 -5.39 7.16 24.13
N GLU A 32 -5.28 7.43 22.83
CA GLU A 32 -4.40 6.72 21.90
C GLU A 32 -3.02 7.35 21.79
N ARG A 33 -2.81 8.54 22.39
CA ARG A 33 -1.56 9.31 22.27
C ARG A 33 -0.33 8.49 22.62
N LEU A 34 -0.40 7.63 23.64
CA LEU A 34 0.71 6.76 24.03
C LEU A 34 1.07 5.74 22.94
N LEU A 35 0.07 5.06 22.37
CA LEU A 35 0.27 4.07 21.30
C LEU A 35 0.93 4.71 20.07
N PHE A 36 0.43 5.86 19.65
CA PHE A 36 0.97 6.52 18.46
C PHE A 36 2.29 7.27 18.72
N SER A 37 2.56 7.71 19.95
CA SER A 37 3.88 8.21 20.34
C SER A 37 4.93 7.09 20.29
N ALA A 38 4.60 5.90 20.83
CA ALA A 38 5.45 4.73 20.70
C ALA A 38 5.68 4.36 19.22
N ARG A 39 4.63 4.38 18.40
CA ARG A 39 4.74 4.09 16.96
C ARG A 39 5.63 5.12 16.25
N ALA A 40 5.51 6.40 16.57
CA ALA A 40 6.34 7.46 15.99
C ALA A 40 7.83 7.25 16.31
N VAL A 41 8.17 6.89 17.56
CA VAL A 41 9.55 6.56 17.95
C VAL A 41 10.07 5.34 17.19
N LEU A 42 9.26 4.27 17.10
CA LEU A 42 9.63 3.07 16.33
C LEU A 42 9.78 3.36 14.83
N CYS A 43 8.99 4.26 14.25
CA CYS A 43 9.15 4.69 12.85
C CYS A 43 10.52 5.37 12.63
N VAL A 44 10.93 6.27 13.52
CA VAL A 44 12.24 6.93 13.45
C VAL A 44 13.37 5.89 13.58
N ALA A 45 13.25 4.97 14.54
CA ALA A 45 14.22 3.88 14.70
C ALA A 45 14.31 3.02 13.43
N LEU A 46 13.17 2.66 12.83
CA LEU A 46 13.13 1.88 11.58
C LEU A 46 13.75 2.63 10.40
N VAL A 47 13.44 3.92 10.23
CA VAL A 47 14.01 4.77 9.16
C VAL A 47 15.51 4.99 9.35
N SER A 48 16.03 5.00 10.58
CA SER A 48 17.47 5.06 10.83
C SER A 48 18.21 3.73 10.62
N GLY A 49 17.49 2.60 10.61
CA GLY A 49 18.07 1.26 10.56
C GLY A 49 18.56 0.75 11.91
N PHE A 50 18.28 1.48 12.99
CA PHE A 50 18.65 1.11 14.34
C PHE A 50 17.93 -0.16 14.80
N TYR A 51 18.67 -1.27 14.92
CA TYR A 51 18.15 -2.58 15.35
C TYR A 51 16.85 -3.00 14.63
N ALA A 52 16.81 -2.82 13.30
CA ALA A 52 15.63 -3.03 12.46
C ALA A 52 14.83 -4.33 12.74
N PRO A 53 15.47 -5.52 12.95
CA PRO A 53 14.74 -6.74 13.32
C PRO A 53 13.84 -6.55 14.54
N TRP A 54 14.39 -6.02 15.63
CA TRP A 54 13.68 -5.83 16.90
C TRP A 54 12.67 -4.71 16.83
N VAL A 55 12.95 -3.65 16.05
CA VAL A 55 11.99 -2.57 15.79
C VAL A 55 10.77 -3.09 15.02
N CYS A 56 10.97 -3.93 13.99
CA CYS A 56 9.88 -4.59 13.27
C CYS A 56 9.04 -5.49 14.18
N LEU A 57 9.68 -6.26 15.07
CA LEU A 57 8.98 -7.08 16.06
C LEU A 57 8.16 -6.24 17.05
N ALA A 58 8.76 -5.21 17.64
CA ALA A 58 8.08 -4.30 18.56
C ALA A 58 6.92 -3.57 17.87
N MET A 59 7.13 -3.12 16.63
CA MET A 59 6.09 -2.45 15.84
C MET A 59 4.96 -3.42 15.46
N SER A 60 5.25 -4.71 15.24
CA SER A 60 4.23 -5.75 15.03
C SER A 60 3.34 -5.93 16.26
N GLY A 61 3.95 -6.01 17.46
CA GLY A 61 3.20 -6.05 18.71
C GLY A 61 2.33 -4.81 18.91
N LEU A 62 2.90 -3.62 18.66
CA LEU A 62 2.15 -2.37 18.74
C LEU A 62 1.01 -2.29 17.71
N ALA A 63 1.21 -2.82 16.51
CA ALA A 63 0.18 -2.87 15.48
C ALA A 63 -1.01 -3.75 15.90
N ILE A 64 -0.77 -4.86 16.60
CA ILE A 64 -1.84 -5.69 17.20
C ILE A 64 -2.62 -4.90 18.25
N LEU A 65 -1.93 -4.14 19.12
CA LEU A 65 -2.60 -3.28 20.11
C LEU A 65 -3.45 -2.19 19.46
N ILE A 66 -2.96 -1.58 18.39
CA ILE A 66 -3.71 -0.59 17.60
C ILE A 66 -4.93 -1.24 16.95
N LEU A 67 -4.78 -2.42 16.33
CA LEU A 67 -5.92 -3.17 15.76
C LEU A 67 -6.98 -3.47 16.81
N HIS A 68 -6.58 -3.92 17.99
CA HIS A 68 -7.50 -4.15 19.10
C HIS A 68 -8.20 -2.86 19.54
N ARG A 69 -7.46 -1.74 19.63
CA ARG A 69 -8.03 -0.44 20.01
C ARG A 69 -9.09 0.07 19.04
N PHE A 70 -8.92 -0.17 17.73
CA PHE A 70 -9.83 0.31 16.69
C PHE A 70 -10.77 -0.78 16.14
N GLU A 71 -10.83 -1.94 16.78
CA GLU A 71 -11.66 -3.10 16.36
C GLU A 71 -11.39 -3.55 14.91
N GLY A 72 -10.15 -3.36 14.45
CA GLY A 72 -9.71 -3.71 13.10
C GLY A 72 -8.92 -2.59 12.40
N PRO A 73 -8.67 -2.75 11.09
CA PRO A 73 -7.95 -1.77 10.28
C PRO A 73 -8.77 -0.48 10.11
N TYR A 74 -8.38 0.57 10.84
CA TYR A 74 -9.07 1.86 10.88
C TYR A 74 -9.09 2.57 9.51
N ASN A 75 -8.00 2.49 8.75
CA ASN A 75 -7.86 3.13 7.43
C ASN A 75 -8.03 2.14 6.26
N GLY A 76 -8.71 1.02 6.51
CA GLY A 76 -9.03 0.02 5.49
C GLY A 76 -7.79 -0.57 4.79
N GLY A 77 -7.72 -0.42 3.47
CA GLY A 77 -6.69 -1.05 2.64
C GLY A 77 -5.26 -0.59 2.93
N SER A 78 -5.06 0.67 3.32
CA SER A 78 -3.72 1.19 3.67
C SER A 78 -3.14 0.52 4.92
N ASP A 79 -3.95 0.34 5.96
CA ASP A 79 -3.55 -0.37 7.18
C ASP A 79 -3.27 -1.85 6.89
N LYS A 80 -4.12 -2.51 6.08
CA LYS A 80 -3.91 -3.92 5.68
C LYS A 80 -2.58 -4.10 4.94
N MET A 81 -2.26 -3.22 4.00
CA MET A 81 -0.98 -3.25 3.28
C MET A 81 0.20 -2.98 4.23
N GLY A 82 0.11 -1.97 5.10
CA GLY A 82 1.15 -1.68 6.09
C GLY A 82 1.43 -2.85 7.04
N LEU A 83 0.38 -3.53 7.51
CA LEU A 83 0.49 -4.74 8.33
C LEU A 83 1.16 -5.88 7.57
N LEU A 84 0.73 -6.14 6.33
CA LEU A 84 1.32 -7.16 5.48
C LEU A 84 2.83 -6.93 5.30
N ILE A 85 3.23 -5.69 4.96
CA ILE A 85 4.65 -5.32 4.82
C ILE A 85 5.40 -5.58 6.13
N LEU A 86 4.87 -5.09 7.25
CA LEU A 86 5.48 -5.21 8.57
C LEU A 86 5.70 -6.68 8.99
N PHE A 87 4.70 -7.54 8.81
CA PHE A 87 4.82 -8.96 9.14
C PHE A 87 5.78 -9.69 8.20
N CYS A 88 5.77 -9.38 6.90
CA CYS A 88 6.73 -9.98 5.96
C CYS A 88 8.18 -9.57 6.28
N LEU A 89 8.41 -8.29 6.61
CA LEU A 89 9.73 -7.81 7.06
C LEU A 89 10.16 -8.48 8.36
N THR A 90 9.26 -8.58 9.34
CA THR A 90 9.54 -9.24 10.63
C THR A 90 9.92 -10.70 10.40
N LEU A 91 9.14 -11.44 9.61
CA LEU A 91 9.46 -12.82 9.27
C LEU A 91 10.80 -12.94 8.52
N ALA A 92 11.05 -12.08 7.52
CA ALA A 92 12.30 -12.10 6.77
C ALA A 92 13.54 -11.81 7.64
N HIS A 93 13.40 -11.06 8.73
CA HIS A 93 14.50 -10.85 9.69
C HIS A 93 14.80 -12.07 10.56
N PHE A 94 13.76 -12.73 11.08
CA PHE A 94 13.90 -13.76 12.10
C PHE A 94 13.97 -15.19 11.57
N LEU A 95 13.57 -15.43 10.32
CA LEU A 95 13.66 -16.77 9.73
C LEU A 95 15.14 -17.18 9.55
N PRO A 96 15.52 -18.42 9.91
CA PRO A 96 16.93 -18.80 10.03
C PRO A 96 17.62 -19.05 8.68
N GLU A 97 16.92 -19.67 7.72
CA GLU A 97 17.53 -20.02 6.43
C GLU A 97 17.27 -18.93 5.38
N PRO A 98 18.25 -18.62 4.51
CA PRO A 98 18.09 -17.63 3.44
C PRO A 98 16.82 -17.84 2.60
N ARG A 99 16.52 -19.10 2.24
CA ARG A 99 15.33 -19.44 1.46
C ARG A 99 14.02 -19.05 2.14
N TRP A 100 13.93 -19.18 3.47
CA TRP A 100 12.74 -18.78 4.23
C TRP A 100 12.57 -17.26 4.27
N LYS A 101 13.67 -16.52 4.35
CA LYS A 101 13.64 -15.05 4.25
C LYS A 101 13.16 -14.58 2.89
N GLU A 102 13.68 -15.21 1.85
CA GLU A 102 13.27 -14.98 0.46
C GLU A 102 11.79 -15.29 0.23
N LEU A 103 11.27 -16.38 0.81
CA LEU A 103 9.84 -16.71 0.75
C LEU A 103 8.97 -15.68 1.47
N ALA A 104 9.35 -15.26 2.68
CA ALA A 104 8.59 -14.25 3.43
C ALA A 104 8.54 -12.90 2.70
N PHE A 105 9.67 -12.46 2.14
CA PHE A 105 9.74 -11.19 1.41
C PHE A 105 9.14 -11.29 0.00
N GLY A 106 9.34 -12.41 -0.70
CA GLY A 106 8.72 -12.68 -1.99
C GLY A 106 7.19 -12.80 -1.91
N TYR A 107 6.67 -13.32 -0.79
CA TYR A 107 5.24 -13.33 -0.50
C TYR A 107 4.64 -11.92 -0.51
N LEU A 108 5.36 -10.91 0.01
CA LEU A 108 4.91 -9.52 -0.08
C LEU A 108 4.78 -9.04 -1.53
N GLY A 109 5.77 -9.36 -2.39
CA GLY A 109 5.72 -9.01 -3.81
C GLY A 109 4.56 -9.70 -4.54
N LEU A 110 4.34 -10.99 -4.26
CA LEU A 110 3.20 -11.75 -4.80
C LEU A 110 1.86 -11.17 -4.34
N GLN A 111 1.72 -10.83 -3.06
CA GLN A 111 0.50 -10.24 -2.51
C GLN A 111 0.22 -8.85 -3.10
N LEU A 112 1.26 -8.05 -3.39
CA LEU A 112 1.09 -6.78 -4.11
C LEU A 112 0.51 -7.02 -5.51
N THR A 113 1.07 -7.96 -6.27
CA THR A 113 0.55 -8.36 -7.60
C THR A 113 -0.90 -8.85 -7.53
N LEU A 114 -1.20 -9.74 -6.58
CA LEU A 114 -2.55 -10.27 -6.40
C LEU A 114 -3.54 -9.19 -5.94
N SER A 115 -3.10 -8.22 -5.14
CA SER A 115 -3.95 -7.11 -4.70
C SER A 115 -4.45 -6.28 -5.87
N TYR A 116 -3.58 -5.96 -6.84
CA TYR A 116 -4.01 -5.28 -8.07
C TYR A 116 -4.90 -6.18 -8.93
N PHE A 117 -4.50 -7.42 -9.18
CA PHE A 117 -5.27 -8.33 -10.03
C PHE A 117 -6.68 -8.60 -9.50
N ILE A 118 -6.82 -8.95 -8.22
CA ILE A 118 -8.10 -9.23 -7.58
C ILE A 118 -8.98 -7.98 -7.56
N SER A 119 -8.39 -6.81 -7.32
CA SER A 119 -9.08 -5.52 -7.41
C SER A 119 -9.68 -5.32 -8.81
N GLY A 120 -8.91 -5.52 -9.87
CA GLY A 120 -9.39 -5.43 -11.26
C GLY A 120 -10.44 -6.49 -11.59
N TRP A 121 -10.27 -7.71 -11.09
CA TRP A 121 -11.21 -8.81 -11.27
C TRP A 121 -12.59 -8.54 -10.66
N VAL A 122 -12.62 -8.03 -9.43
CA VAL A 122 -13.87 -7.64 -8.77
C VAL A 122 -14.55 -6.50 -9.54
N LYS A 123 -13.77 -5.51 -10.01
CA LYS A 123 -14.31 -4.39 -10.80
C LYS A 123 -14.91 -4.84 -12.12
N ILE A 124 -14.21 -5.67 -12.91
CA ILE A 124 -14.73 -6.09 -14.24
C ILE A 124 -16.00 -6.94 -14.12
N ARG A 125 -16.13 -7.74 -13.05
CA ARG A 125 -17.35 -8.52 -12.76
C ARG A 125 -18.53 -7.61 -12.43
N ASN A 126 -18.29 -6.48 -11.78
CA ASN A 126 -19.33 -5.53 -11.39
C ASN A 126 -19.82 -4.69 -12.61
N PRO A 127 -21.11 -4.74 -12.99
CA PRO A 127 -21.67 -3.94 -14.07
C PRO A 127 -21.48 -2.42 -13.90
N ASP A 128 -21.44 -1.92 -12.67
CA ASP A 128 -21.33 -0.47 -12.41
C ASP A 128 -19.97 0.08 -12.79
N TRP A 129 -18.91 -0.71 -12.66
CA TRP A 129 -17.57 -0.34 -13.14
C TRP A 129 -17.51 -0.36 -14.67
N ARG A 130 -18.11 -1.37 -15.31
CA ARG A 130 -18.16 -1.48 -16.78
C ARG A 130 -18.93 -0.34 -17.45
N THR A 131 -19.92 0.21 -16.76
CA THR A 131 -20.72 1.35 -17.24
C THR A 131 -20.17 2.71 -16.78
N GLY A 132 -19.08 2.74 -16.02
CA GLY A 132 -18.52 3.96 -15.44
C GLY A 132 -19.33 4.55 -14.28
N ARG A 133 -20.44 3.93 -13.91
CA ARG A 133 -21.31 4.34 -12.80
C ARG A 133 -20.57 4.31 -11.48
N ALA A 134 -19.77 3.28 -11.20
CA ALA A 134 -19.04 3.16 -9.94
C ALA A 134 -18.13 4.38 -9.70
N LEU A 135 -17.32 4.76 -10.69
CA LEU A 135 -16.43 5.91 -10.57
C LEU A 135 -17.21 7.22 -10.48
N ARG A 136 -18.32 7.35 -11.20
CA ARG A 136 -19.23 8.49 -11.07
C ARG A 136 -19.77 8.64 -9.65
N ASP A 137 -20.23 7.54 -9.07
CA ASP A 137 -20.83 7.54 -7.74
C ASP A 137 -19.75 7.87 -6.68
N VAL A 138 -18.49 7.45 -6.88
CA VAL A 138 -17.36 7.91 -6.05
C VAL A 138 -17.18 9.43 -6.13
N PHE A 139 -17.18 10.03 -7.32
CA PHE A 139 -17.08 11.50 -7.44
C PHE A 139 -18.32 12.24 -6.91
N ALA A 140 -19.51 11.66 -7.03
CA ALA A 140 -20.75 12.28 -6.58
C ALA A 140 -20.93 12.25 -5.05
N PHE A 141 -20.55 11.13 -4.41
CA PHE A 141 -20.89 10.84 -3.02
C PHE A 141 -19.70 10.75 -2.07
N SER A 142 -18.47 11.02 -2.53
CA SER A 142 -17.32 11.08 -1.63
C SER A 142 -17.56 12.10 -0.52
N ALA A 143 -17.42 11.63 0.73
CA ALA A 143 -17.62 12.43 1.94
C ALA A 143 -16.41 13.34 2.26
N TYR A 144 -15.32 13.22 1.51
CA TYR A 144 -14.12 14.00 1.75
C TYR A 144 -14.28 15.43 1.23
N PRO A 145 -13.95 16.47 2.03
CA PRO A 145 -14.12 17.87 1.64
C PRO A 145 -13.43 18.24 0.31
N VAL A 146 -12.27 17.63 0.03
CA VAL A 146 -11.52 17.84 -1.22
C VAL A 146 -12.32 17.41 -2.46
N ALA A 147 -13.20 16.43 -2.32
CA ALA A 147 -14.01 15.91 -3.40
C ALA A 147 -15.22 16.80 -3.73
N GLU A 148 -15.63 17.72 -2.84
CA GLU A 148 -16.81 18.57 -3.05
C GLU A 148 -16.66 19.46 -4.28
N ASN A 149 -15.48 20.06 -4.46
CA ASN A 149 -15.15 20.88 -5.62
C ASN A 149 -15.01 20.04 -6.91
N LEU A 150 -14.88 18.72 -6.79
CA LEU A 150 -14.72 17.77 -7.89
C LEU A 150 -16.01 17.04 -8.23
N ARG A 151 -17.11 17.26 -7.50
CA ARG A 151 -18.43 16.65 -7.77
C ARG A 151 -18.94 16.92 -9.19
N ALA A 152 -18.58 18.08 -9.78
CA ALA A 152 -18.94 18.39 -11.16
C ALA A 152 -18.36 17.39 -12.18
N LEU A 153 -17.25 16.71 -11.86
CA LEU A 153 -16.67 15.66 -12.69
C LEU A 153 -17.59 14.44 -12.83
N ALA A 154 -18.51 14.23 -11.88
CA ALA A 154 -19.56 13.21 -11.96
C ALA A 154 -20.45 13.37 -13.21
N ASN A 155 -20.52 14.56 -13.80
CA ASN A 155 -21.30 14.81 -15.01
C ASN A 155 -20.55 14.40 -16.30
N GLN A 156 -19.23 14.15 -16.24
CA GLN A 156 -18.38 13.84 -17.38
C GLN A 156 -18.39 12.33 -17.70
N LYS A 157 -19.53 11.82 -18.17
CA LYS A 157 -19.76 10.37 -18.39
C LYS A 157 -18.68 9.68 -19.22
N ALA A 158 -18.27 10.28 -20.34
CA ALA A 158 -17.26 9.69 -21.24
C ALA A 158 -15.90 9.55 -20.55
N LEU A 159 -15.48 10.59 -19.81
CA LEU A 159 -14.24 10.58 -19.04
C LEU A 159 -14.25 9.49 -17.96
N LEU A 160 -15.35 9.38 -17.22
CA LEU A 160 -15.46 8.40 -16.13
C LEU A 160 -15.57 6.97 -16.64
N LEU A 161 -16.22 6.75 -17.78
CA LEU A 161 -16.22 5.46 -18.46
C LEU A 161 -14.79 5.08 -18.89
N ALA A 162 -14.08 5.98 -19.57
CA ALA A 162 -12.70 5.75 -19.99
C ALA A 162 -11.77 5.49 -18.78
N GLY A 163 -11.90 6.30 -17.73
CA GLY A 163 -11.15 6.11 -16.49
C GLY A 163 -11.44 4.78 -15.80
N SER A 164 -12.71 4.35 -15.76
CA SER A 164 -13.09 3.05 -15.20
C SER A 164 -12.46 1.89 -15.96
N TRP A 165 -12.51 1.93 -17.30
CA TRP A 165 -11.87 0.90 -18.13
C TRP A 165 -10.35 0.92 -18.04
N LEU A 166 -9.72 2.10 -17.98
CA LEU A 166 -8.29 2.24 -17.78
C LEU A 166 -7.85 1.56 -16.46
N VAL A 167 -8.53 1.86 -15.35
CA VAL A 167 -8.24 1.25 -14.04
C VAL A 167 -8.40 -0.27 -14.11
N MET A 168 -9.53 -0.77 -14.64
CA MET A 168 -9.78 -2.21 -14.74
C MET A 168 -8.72 -2.94 -15.57
N ILE A 169 -8.37 -2.40 -16.74
CA ILE A 169 -7.38 -3.01 -17.64
C ILE A 169 -6.00 -3.01 -16.99
N CYS A 170 -5.56 -1.87 -16.42
CA CYS A 170 -4.26 -1.80 -15.75
C CYS A 170 -4.17 -2.79 -14.57
N GLU A 171 -5.22 -2.90 -13.75
CA GLU A 171 -5.24 -3.82 -12.62
C GLU A 171 -5.24 -5.30 -13.06
N LEU A 172 -6.05 -5.65 -14.06
CA LEU A 172 -6.12 -7.03 -14.59
C LEU A 172 -4.83 -7.46 -15.28
N LEU A 173 -4.16 -6.55 -15.99
CA LEU A 173 -2.90 -6.83 -16.68
C LEU A 173 -1.68 -6.72 -15.76
N PHE A 174 -1.83 -6.25 -14.52
CA PHE A 174 -0.71 -6.07 -13.60
C PHE A 174 0.18 -7.31 -13.43
N PRO A 175 -0.34 -8.56 -13.33
CA PRO A 175 0.51 -9.74 -13.27
C PRO A 175 1.47 -9.89 -14.46
N LEU A 176 1.07 -9.42 -15.65
CA LEU A 176 1.91 -9.47 -16.85
C LEU A 176 3.08 -8.48 -16.79
N SER A 177 3.03 -7.51 -15.87
CA SER A 177 4.14 -6.56 -15.68
C SER A 177 5.40 -7.23 -15.15
N LEU A 178 5.31 -8.45 -14.62
CA LEU A 178 6.46 -9.21 -14.14
C LEU A 178 7.32 -9.80 -15.28
N ALA A 179 6.91 -9.67 -16.54
CA ALA A 179 7.64 -10.22 -17.69
C ALA A 179 9.01 -9.57 -17.92
N SER A 180 9.17 -8.28 -17.60
CA SER A 180 10.44 -7.56 -17.73
C SER A 180 10.46 -6.27 -16.93
N GLN A 181 11.63 -5.75 -16.57
CA GLN A 181 11.73 -4.42 -15.92
C GLN A 181 11.09 -3.31 -16.78
N TRP A 182 11.18 -3.43 -18.11
CA TRP A 182 10.53 -2.52 -19.07
C TRP A 182 9.00 -2.52 -19.00
N THR A 183 8.39 -3.60 -18.49
CA THR A 183 6.94 -3.67 -18.28
C THR A 183 6.57 -3.39 -16.82
N LEU A 184 7.37 -3.83 -15.86
CA LEU A 184 7.13 -3.60 -14.43
C LEU A 184 7.15 -2.13 -14.05
N ILE A 185 8.20 -1.40 -14.45
CA ILE A 185 8.39 0.00 -14.04
C ILE A 185 7.21 0.88 -14.49
N PRO A 186 6.74 0.84 -15.76
CA PRO A 186 5.56 1.59 -16.18
C PRO A 186 4.30 1.24 -15.37
N PHE A 187 4.06 -0.04 -15.09
CA PHE A 187 2.90 -0.46 -14.29
C PHE A 187 2.98 0.04 -12.84
N LEU A 188 4.17 0.05 -12.23
CA LEU A 188 4.38 0.62 -10.90
C LEU A 188 4.16 2.14 -10.89
N ILE A 189 4.60 2.84 -11.93
CA ILE A 189 4.34 4.28 -12.10
C ILE A 189 2.84 4.54 -12.26
N LEU A 190 2.14 3.78 -13.11
CA LEU A 190 0.68 3.89 -13.27
C LEU A 190 -0.05 3.62 -11.96
N ALA A 191 0.34 2.57 -11.23
CA ALA A 191 -0.27 2.23 -9.95
C ALA A 191 0.01 3.29 -8.86
N ALA A 192 1.21 3.86 -8.82
CA ALA A 192 1.55 4.96 -7.91
C ALA A 192 0.77 6.23 -8.28
N SER A 193 0.61 6.51 -9.58
CA SER A 193 -0.15 7.64 -10.09
C SER A 193 -1.65 7.50 -9.78
N PHE A 194 -2.18 6.27 -9.82
CA PHE A 194 -3.54 5.97 -9.38
C PHE A 194 -3.74 6.26 -7.89
N HIS A 195 -2.82 5.78 -7.03
CA HIS A 195 -2.89 6.07 -5.60
C HIS A 195 -2.74 7.56 -5.30
N LEU A 196 -1.86 8.26 -6.01
CA LEU A 196 -1.70 9.71 -5.90
C LEU A 196 -2.98 10.45 -6.37
N SER A 197 -3.60 10.00 -7.46
CA SER A 197 -4.89 10.55 -7.93
C SER A 197 -5.97 10.37 -6.87
N ASN A 198 -6.01 9.23 -6.17
CA ASN A 198 -6.93 9.02 -5.07
C ASN A 198 -6.64 9.93 -3.86
N ALA A 199 -5.37 10.23 -3.58
CA ALA A 199 -5.00 11.20 -2.57
C ALA A 199 -5.47 12.62 -2.94
N ILE A 200 -5.23 13.04 -4.19
CA ILE A 200 -5.61 14.37 -4.69
C ILE A 200 -7.13 14.54 -4.77
N PHE A 201 -7.85 13.54 -5.29
CA PHE A 201 -9.29 13.66 -5.54
C PHE A 201 -10.15 13.30 -4.34
N PHE A 202 -9.68 12.40 -3.47
CA PHE A 202 -10.47 11.82 -2.39
C PHE A 202 -9.80 11.93 -1.02
N GLY A 203 -8.68 12.62 -0.89
CA GLY A 203 -7.99 12.79 0.41
C GLY A 203 -7.41 11.49 0.98
N LEU A 204 -7.28 10.42 0.16
CA LEU A 204 -6.76 9.12 0.58
C LEU A 204 -5.22 9.11 0.69
N ASN A 205 -4.65 10.09 1.39
CA ASN A 205 -3.21 10.36 1.46
C ASN A 205 -2.39 9.15 1.96
N ARG A 206 -2.96 8.38 2.90
CA ARG A 206 -2.29 7.23 3.53
C ARG A 206 -2.05 6.07 2.55
N PHE A 207 -2.84 5.96 1.48
CA PHE A 207 -2.67 4.89 0.49
C PHE A 207 -1.36 5.01 -0.29
N VAL A 208 -0.93 6.24 -0.63
CA VAL A 208 0.21 6.46 -1.52
C VAL A 208 1.47 5.80 -0.97
N LEU A 209 1.92 6.21 0.20
CA LEU A 209 3.16 5.70 0.78
C LEU A 209 3.03 4.26 1.27
N ALA A 210 1.87 3.84 1.79
CA ALA A 210 1.67 2.47 2.25
C ALA A 210 1.82 1.45 1.10
N TRP A 211 1.35 1.77 -0.11
CA TRP A 211 1.47 0.89 -1.26
C TRP A 211 2.85 0.98 -1.94
N ILE A 212 3.41 2.19 -2.06
CA ILE A 212 4.79 2.37 -2.58
C ILE A 212 5.81 1.65 -1.70
N ALA A 213 5.57 1.57 -0.39
CA ALA A 213 6.45 0.85 0.53
C ALA A 213 6.61 -0.64 0.18
N ALA A 214 5.66 -1.25 -0.55
CA ALA A 214 5.80 -2.63 -1.04
C ALA A 214 6.57 -2.74 -2.37
N TYR A 215 6.87 -1.64 -3.08
CA TYR A 215 7.51 -1.71 -4.40
C TYR A 215 8.90 -2.35 -4.42
N PRO A 216 9.76 -2.18 -3.39
CA PRO A 216 11.04 -2.88 -3.39
C PRO A 216 10.87 -4.41 -3.39
N SER A 217 9.79 -4.96 -2.82
CA SER A 217 9.58 -6.41 -2.80
C SER A 217 9.26 -6.99 -4.17
N ILE A 218 8.45 -6.31 -4.98
CA ILE A 218 8.12 -6.78 -6.33
C ILE A 218 9.28 -6.58 -7.32
N LEU A 219 10.03 -5.48 -7.18
CA LEU A 219 11.26 -5.26 -7.95
C LEU A 219 12.29 -6.35 -7.64
N TRP A 220 12.45 -6.69 -6.35
CA TRP A 220 13.31 -7.80 -5.94
C TRP A 220 12.81 -9.14 -6.46
N LEU A 221 11.51 -9.43 -6.33
CA LEU A 221 10.90 -10.68 -6.74
C LEU A 221 11.03 -10.91 -8.26
N GLN A 222 10.83 -9.88 -9.08
CA GLN A 222 10.93 -10.00 -10.53
C GLN A 222 12.33 -10.40 -10.99
N ASP A 223 13.38 -9.87 -10.36
CA ASP A 223 14.77 -10.24 -10.68
C ASP A 223 15.01 -11.76 -10.52
N ARG A 224 14.19 -12.48 -9.72
CA ARG A 224 14.28 -13.94 -9.52
C ARG A 224 13.48 -14.75 -10.54
N PHE A 225 12.49 -14.15 -11.22
CA PHE A 225 11.77 -14.82 -12.29
C PHE A 225 12.54 -14.78 -13.61
N ILE A 226 13.30 -13.71 -13.86
CA ILE A 226 14.01 -13.47 -15.11
C ILE A 226 15.49 -13.88 -15.02
N GLY A 227 16.08 -13.79 -13.82
CA GLY A 227 17.50 -14.09 -13.58
C GLY A 227 17.81 -15.53 -13.17
N GLY A 228 17.05 -16.50 -13.69
CA GLY A 228 17.39 -17.93 -13.61
C GLY A 228 18.45 -18.33 -14.63
#